data_AF-A0A943XRN4-F1
#
_entry.id   AF-A0A943XRN4-F1
#
_cell.length_a   1.000
_cell.length_b   1.000
_cell.length_c   1.000
_cell.angle_alpha   90.00
_cell.angle_beta   90.00
_cell.angle_gamma   90.00
#
_symmetry.space_group_name_H-M   'P 1'
#
loop_
_entity.id
_entity.type
_entity.pdbx_description
1 polymer ?
#
loop_
_entity_poly.entity_id
_entity_poly.type
_entity_poly.pdbx_seq_one_letter_code
_entity_poly.pdbx_strand_id
1 'polypeptide(L)'
;MKDCKKIKANKSYTTAELFEVIKDCNFTAGKPEYKEMGIIKFIKLPAVGRYCLHIVAGGNWIQISITDDMAQTGTYVANSMVSSRLGIFAKALDKDKKPSRDVLEKTTEELERFLSL
;
A
#
# COMPACT_ATOMS: atom_id res chain seq x y z
N MET A 1 -4.87 -15.27 0.00
CA MET A 1 -3.81 -14.43 0.61
C MET A 1 -4.49 -13.21 1.19
N LYS A 2 -4.48 -13.05 2.52
CA LYS A 2 -4.88 -11.80 3.17
C LYS A 2 -3.59 -11.02 3.32
N ASP A 3 -3.31 -10.10 2.39
CA ASP A 3 -2.09 -9.29 2.35
C ASP A 3 -2.14 -8.20 3.44
N CYS A 4 -2.37 -8.62 4.69
CA CYS A 4 -2.52 -7.79 5.87
C CYS A 4 -1.59 -8.31 6.96
N LYS A 5 -0.56 -7.53 7.28
CA LYS A 5 0.45 -7.81 8.29
C LYS A 5 0.24 -6.90 9.48
N LYS A 6 0.28 -7.46 10.68
CA LYS A 6 0.21 -6.70 11.94
C LYS A 6 1.54 -6.79 12.65
N ILE A 7 2.09 -5.63 12.98
CA ILE A 7 3.36 -5.48 13.67
C ILE A 7 3.09 -4.88 15.04
N LYS A 8 3.76 -5.39 16.06
CA LYS A 8 3.72 -4.83 17.40
C LYS A 8 4.73 -3.69 17.48
N ALA A 9 4.30 -2.51 17.90
CA ALA A 9 5.18 -1.37 18.15
C ALA A 9 5.65 -1.36 19.63
N ASN A 10 6.89 -0.96 19.91
CA ASN A 10 7.40 -0.80 21.30
C ASN A 10 6.69 0.36 21.99
N LYS A 11 6.27 1.37 21.23
CA LYS A 11 5.50 2.50 21.75
C LYS A 11 4.15 2.58 21.08
N SER A 12 3.19 3.14 21.81
CA SER A 12 1.86 3.39 21.26
C SER A 12 1.94 4.50 20.23
N TYR A 13 1.41 4.26 19.03
CA TYR A 13 1.29 5.26 17.99
C TYR A 13 -0.16 5.43 17.58
N THR A 14 -0.59 6.69 17.45
CA THR A 14 -1.67 7.04 16.55
C THR A 14 -1.16 7.05 15.11
N THR A 15 -2.07 6.92 14.14
CA THR A 15 -1.68 6.97 12.72
C THR A 15 -1.04 8.31 12.34
N ALA A 16 -1.45 9.43 12.96
CA ALA A 16 -0.83 10.74 12.73
C ALA A 16 0.62 10.79 13.24
N GLU A 17 0.87 10.29 14.46
CA GLU A 17 2.22 10.23 15.03
C GLU A 17 3.13 9.31 14.24
N LEU A 18 2.60 8.17 13.79
CA LEU A 18 3.36 7.28 12.91
C LEU A 18 3.74 7.99 11.62
N PHE A 19 2.82 8.74 11.01
CA PHE A 19 3.08 9.50 9.79
C PHE A 19 4.20 10.51 9.99
N GLU A 20 4.17 11.31 11.07
CA GLU A 20 5.23 12.27 11.37
C GLU A 20 6.62 11.63 11.49
N VAL A 21 6.66 10.37 11.92
CA VAL A 21 7.90 9.60 12.07
C VAL A 21 8.41 9.04 10.73
N ILE A 22 7.51 8.70 9.79
CA ILE A 22 7.88 8.07 8.52
C ILE A 22 7.77 8.99 7.29
N LYS A 23 7.22 10.21 7.43
CA LYS A 23 6.94 11.13 6.30
C LYS A 23 8.17 11.52 5.49
N ASP A 24 9.32 11.59 6.15
CA ASP A 24 10.59 11.97 5.55
C ASP A 24 11.41 10.76 5.06
N CYS A 25 10.90 9.54 5.27
CA CYS A 25 11.53 8.32 4.78
C CYS A 25 11.26 8.14 3.28
N ASN A 26 12.33 7.89 2.52
CA ASN A 26 12.22 7.45 1.13
C ASN A 26 12.11 5.93 1.08
N PHE A 27 10.88 5.42 1.00
CA PHE A 27 10.63 4.01 0.76
C PHE A 27 10.73 3.67 -0.73
N THR A 28 10.96 2.40 -1.04
CA THR A 28 11.02 1.93 -2.43
C THR A 28 9.73 2.22 -3.22
N ALA A 29 8.55 2.11 -2.59
CA ALA A 29 7.28 2.49 -3.21
C ALA A 29 7.05 4.02 -3.34
N GLY A 30 7.96 4.84 -2.81
CA GLY A 30 7.87 6.30 -2.79
C GLY A 30 7.46 6.87 -1.44
N LYS A 31 7.08 8.15 -1.42
CA LYS A 31 6.81 8.88 -0.17
C LYS A 31 5.42 8.57 0.38
N PRO A 32 5.28 8.33 1.69
CA PRO A 32 3.98 8.09 2.29
C PRO A 32 3.15 9.38 2.29
N GLU A 33 1.83 9.24 2.16
CA GLU A 33 0.85 10.31 2.25
C GLU A 33 -0.13 10.03 3.38
N TYR A 34 -0.46 11.04 4.17
CA TYR A 34 -1.54 10.95 5.13
C TYR A 34 -2.89 11.12 4.44
N LYS A 35 -3.82 10.18 4.67
CA LYS A 35 -5.16 10.21 4.11
C LYS A 35 -6.21 10.06 5.22
N GLU A 36 -7.31 10.77 5.05
CA GLU A 36 -8.47 10.69 5.91
C GLU A 36 -9.69 10.33 5.06
N MET A 37 -10.40 9.26 5.43
CA MET A 37 -11.64 8.82 4.79
C MET A 37 -12.72 8.67 5.87
N GLY A 38 -13.50 9.73 6.05
CA GLY A 38 -14.45 9.83 7.15
C GLY A 38 -13.74 9.80 8.50
N ILE A 39 -14.08 8.83 9.34
CA ILE A 39 -13.47 8.63 10.68
C ILE A 39 -12.14 7.85 10.63
N ILE A 40 -11.81 7.25 9.49
CA ILE A 40 -10.63 6.40 9.36
C ILE A 40 -9.47 7.25 8.85
N LYS A 41 -8.40 7.29 9.65
CA LYS A 41 -7.13 7.90 9.27
C LYS A 41 -6.15 6.78 8.92
N PHE A 42 -5.47 6.91 7.79
CA PHE A 42 -4.52 5.92 7.31
C PHE A 42 -3.39 6.61 6.55
N ILE A 43 -2.23 5.95 6.50
CA ILE A 43 -1.12 6.36 5.67
C ILE A 43 -1.17 5.52 4.41
N LYS A 44 -1.11 6.17 3.25
CA LYS A 44 -1.08 5.52 1.95
C LYS A 44 0.25 5.78 1.27
N LEU A 45 0.95 4.73 0.86
CA LEU A 45 2.08 4.87 -0.04
C LEU A 45 1.60 4.91 -1.51
N PRO A 46 2.41 5.47 -2.42
CA PRO A 46 2.08 5.54 -3.83
C PRO A 46 1.80 4.15 -4.39
N ALA A 47 0.89 4.08 -5.35
CA ALA A 47 0.55 2.83 -6.00
C ALA A 47 1.72 2.35 -6.86
N VAL A 48 2.06 1.08 -6.72
CA VAL A 48 2.98 0.36 -7.61
C VAL A 48 2.11 -0.58 -8.45
N GLY A 49 1.92 -0.23 -9.72
CA GLY A 49 0.92 -0.89 -10.56
C GLY A 49 -0.48 -0.70 -9.99
N ARG A 50 -1.21 -1.80 -9.74
CA ARG A 50 -2.59 -1.76 -9.21
C ARG A 50 -2.69 -1.75 -7.69
N TYR A 51 -1.58 -1.99 -7.01
CA TYR A 51 -1.55 -2.19 -5.57
C TYR A 51 -0.94 -0.98 -4.88
N CYS A 52 -1.42 -0.68 -3.69
CA CYS A 52 -0.86 0.34 -2.80
C CYS A 52 -0.77 -0.22 -1.39
N LEU A 53 0.07 0.41 -0.58
CA LEU A 53 0.24 0.08 0.83
C LEU A 53 -0.59 1.03 1.68
N HIS A 54 -1.46 0.48 2.51
CA HIS A 54 -2.23 1.18 3.53
C HIS A 54 -1.72 0.81 4.91
N ILE A 55 -1.36 1.81 5.70
CA ILE A 55 -0.83 1.63 7.04
C ILE A 55 -1.75 2.34 8.04
N VAL A 56 -2.15 1.63 9.07
CA VAL A 56 -2.98 2.14 10.16
C VAL A 56 -2.30 1.80 11.47
N ALA A 57 -2.06 2.81 12.31
CA ALA A 57 -1.55 2.61 13.66
C ALA A 57 -2.63 2.93 14.70
N GLY A 58 -2.74 2.05 15.68
CA GLY A 58 -3.65 2.20 16.80
C GLY A 58 -3.10 1.52 18.04
N GLY A 59 -2.73 2.32 19.05
CA GLY A 59 -2.12 1.81 20.26
C GLY A 59 -0.78 1.16 19.96
N ASN A 60 -0.54 -0.05 20.49
CA ASN A 60 0.72 -0.78 20.34
C ASN A 60 0.78 -1.65 19.07
N TRP A 61 -0.11 -1.45 18.10
CA TRP A 61 -0.12 -2.20 16.85
C TRP A 61 -0.13 -1.29 15.63
N ILE A 62 0.63 -1.71 14.63
CA ILE A 62 0.67 -1.11 13.31
C ILE A 62 0.19 -2.19 12.33
N GLN A 63 -0.91 -1.91 11.65
CA GLN A 63 -1.46 -2.77 10.61
C GLN A 63 -1.05 -2.23 9.25
N ILE A 64 -0.43 -3.09 8.45
CA ILE A 64 -0.03 -2.83 7.08
C ILE A 64 -0.87 -3.71 6.17
N SER A 65 -1.55 -3.12 5.20
CA SER A 65 -2.38 -3.84 4.23
C SER A 65 -1.94 -3.47 2.82
N ILE A 66 -1.74 -4.47 1.96
CA ILE A 66 -1.61 -4.25 0.52
C ILE A 66 -3.02 -4.31 -0.06
N THR A 67 -3.47 -3.21 -0.64
CA THR A 67 -4.82 -3.07 -1.19
C THR A 67 -4.77 -2.61 -2.63
N ASP A 68 -5.78 -2.98 -3.42
CA ASP A 68 -5.96 -2.42 -4.75
C ASP A 68 -6.24 -0.92 -4.65
N ASP A 69 -5.51 -0.10 -5.42
CA ASP A 69 -5.78 1.33 -5.46
C ASP A 69 -7.04 1.58 -6.30
N MET A 70 -8.17 1.86 -5.65
CA MET A 70 -9.46 2.03 -6.33
C MET A 70 -9.46 3.17 -7.36
N ALA A 71 -8.65 4.22 -7.16
CA ALA A 71 -8.53 5.34 -8.09
C ALA A 71 -7.94 4.90 -9.44
N GLN A 72 -6.92 4.04 -9.42
CA GLN A 72 -6.37 3.46 -10.64
C GLN A 72 -7.27 2.32 -11.14
N THR A 73 -7.86 1.53 -10.24
CA THR A 73 -8.73 0.41 -10.61
C THR A 73 -9.91 0.86 -11.47
N GLY A 74 -10.49 2.03 -11.22
CA GLY A 74 -11.55 2.61 -12.07
C GLY A 74 -11.08 2.91 -13.50
N THR A 75 -9.95 3.60 -13.67
CA THR A 75 -9.36 3.90 -14.99
C THR A 75 -8.89 2.63 -15.71
N TYR A 76 -8.37 1.65 -14.97
CA TYR A 76 -7.90 0.36 -15.49
C TYR A 76 -9.05 -0.58 -15.86
N VAL A 77 -10.15 -0.61 -15.10
CA VAL A 77 -11.35 -1.39 -15.44
C VAL A 77 -12.06 -0.78 -16.64
N ALA A 78 -12.17 0.56 -16.70
CA ALA A 78 -12.71 1.27 -17.86
C ALA A 78 -11.90 0.96 -19.13
N ASN A 79 -10.56 1.01 -19.07
CA ASN A 79 -9.70 0.63 -20.19
C ASN A 79 -9.75 -0.87 -20.51
N SER A 80 -9.93 -1.74 -19.50
CA SER A 80 -10.05 -3.19 -19.74
C SER A 80 -11.37 -3.56 -20.42
N MET A 81 -12.49 -2.90 -20.09
CA MET A 81 -13.79 -3.15 -20.73
C MET A 81 -13.82 -2.70 -22.18
N VAL A 82 -13.15 -1.60 -22.53
CA VAL A 82 -12.94 -1.20 -23.94
C VAL A 82 -12.08 -2.24 -24.67
N SER A 83 -11.13 -2.88 -23.99
CA SER A 83 -10.18 -3.84 -24.57
C SER A 83 -10.63 -5.32 -24.54
N SER A 84 -11.74 -5.66 -23.86
CA SER A 84 -12.29 -7.03 -23.80
C SER A 84 -12.70 -7.59 -25.18
N ARG A 85 -12.77 -6.76 -26.22
CA ARG A 85 -12.92 -7.21 -27.61
C ARG A 85 -11.67 -7.86 -28.21
N LEU A 86 -10.49 -7.72 -27.59
CA LEU A 86 -9.21 -8.11 -28.21
C LEU A 86 -8.37 -9.14 -27.43
N GLY A 87 -8.75 -9.60 -26.22
CA GLY A 87 -8.17 -10.79 -25.56
C GLY A 87 -6.66 -10.81 -25.23
N ILE A 88 -5.87 -9.86 -25.74
CA ILE A 88 -4.39 -9.88 -25.73
C ILE A 88 -3.81 -9.28 -24.44
N PHE A 89 -4.52 -8.36 -23.77
CA PHE A 89 -4.00 -7.66 -22.59
C PHE A 89 -4.18 -8.40 -21.25
N ALA A 90 -5.06 -9.41 -21.16
CA ALA A 90 -5.23 -10.19 -19.94
C ALA A 90 -3.94 -10.95 -19.53
N LYS A 91 -3.12 -11.37 -20.50
CA LYS A 91 -1.82 -12.01 -20.25
C LYS A 91 -0.70 -11.03 -19.86
N ALA A 92 -0.79 -9.76 -20.28
CA ALA A 92 0.12 -8.72 -19.81
C ALA A 92 -0.23 -8.29 -18.37
N LEU A 93 -1.52 -8.31 -18.03
CA LEU A 93 -2.06 -8.03 -16.69
C LEU A 93 -1.47 -8.88 -15.56
N ASP A 94 -1.19 -10.16 -15.82
CA ASP A 94 -0.60 -11.06 -14.81
C ASP A 94 0.93 -10.91 -14.71
N LYS A 95 1.60 -10.39 -15.76
CA LYS A 95 3.06 -10.20 -15.74
C LYS A 95 3.49 -9.08 -14.80
N ASP A 96 2.67 -8.05 -14.60
CA ASP A 96 2.98 -6.91 -13.72
C ASP A 96 2.58 -7.11 -12.25
N LYS A 97 1.79 -8.14 -11.92
CA LYS A 97 1.34 -8.41 -10.53
C LYS A 97 2.48 -8.80 -9.60
N LYS A 98 3.40 -9.66 -10.07
CA LYS A 98 4.56 -10.11 -9.27
C LYS A 98 5.53 -8.97 -8.94
N PRO A 99 6.07 -8.22 -9.91
CA PRO A 99 7.03 -7.16 -9.61
C PRO A 99 6.43 -6.04 -8.74
N SER A 100 5.14 -5.73 -8.94
CA SER A 100 4.45 -4.74 -8.11
C SER A 100 4.31 -5.19 -6.65
N ARG A 101 4.02 -6.48 -6.42
CA ARG A 101 3.96 -7.05 -5.07
C ARG A 101 5.33 -7.14 -4.43
N ASP A 102 6.35 -7.56 -5.16
CA ASP A 102 7.73 -7.66 -4.63
C ASP A 102 8.23 -6.30 -4.12
N VAL A 103 7.90 -5.20 -4.81
CA VAL A 103 8.24 -3.84 -4.36
C VAL A 103 7.50 -3.46 -3.08
N LEU A 104 6.21 -3.81 -2.97
CA LEU A 104 5.41 -3.52 -1.78
C LEU A 104 5.81 -4.41 -0.59
N GLU A 105 6.20 -5.66 -0.83
CA GLU A 105 6.76 -6.55 0.19
C GLU A 105 8.09 -6.00 0.71
N LYS A 106 9.02 -5.58 -0.18
CA LYS A 106 10.26 -4.90 0.24
C LYS A 106 10.01 -3.63 1.02
N THR A 107 9.03 -2.82 0.59
CA THR A 107 8.66 -1.61 1.32
C THR A 107 8.09 -1.93 2.70
N THR A 108 7.37 -3.05 2.83
CA THR A 108 6.89 -3.55 4.13
C THR A 108 8.05 -3.97 5.02
N GLU A 109 9.07 -4.64 4.48
CA GLU A 109 10.30 -5.00 5.20
C GLU A 109 11.12 -3.77 5.63
N GLU A 110 11.25 -2.76 4.77
CA GLU A 110 11.89 -1.47 5.10
C GLU A 110 11.16 -0.77 6.25
N LEU A 111 9.83 -0.73 6.18
CA LEU A 111 8.99 -0.16 7.22
C LEU A 111 9.13 -0.94 8.53
N GLU A 112 9.20 -2.27 8.46
CA GLU A 112 9.46 -3.11 9.62
C GLU A 112 10.82 -2.83 10.23
N ARG A 113 11.90 -2.75 9.43
CA ARG A 113 13.23 -2.42 9.96
C ARG A 113 13.31 -1.03 10.56
N PHE A 114 12.61 -0.06 9.98
CA PHE A 114 12.56 1.29 10.50
C PHE A 114 11.75 1.38 11.80
N LEU A 115 10.64 0.63 11.86
CA LEU A 115 9.76 0.60 13.02
C LEU A 115 10.23 -0.38 14.08
N SER A 116 11.12 -1.33 13.75
CA SER A 116 11.92 -2.12 14.67
C SER A 116 12.78 -1.18 15.51
N LEU A 117 12.20 -0.75 16.61
CA LEU A 117 12.40 -1.40 17.91
C LEU A 117 13.73 -2.11 18.07
#